data_AF-A0A1L8SYH3-F1
#
_entry.id   AF-A0A1L8SYH3-F1
#
_cell.length_a   1.000
_cell.length_b   1.000
_cell.length_c   1.000
_cell.angle_alpha   90.00
_cell.angle_beta   90.00
_cell.angle_gamma   90.00
#
_symmetry.space_group_name_H-M   'P 1'
#
loop_
_entity.id
_entity.type
_entity.pdbx_description
1 polymer ?
#
loop_
_entity_poly.entity_id
_entity_poly.type
_entity_poly.pdbx_seq_one_letter_code
_entity_poly.pdbx_strand_id
1 'polypeptide(L)'
;MLNPLFAFGVPAALLVAYAVFFFFKKAKQKEYRRFVLTLISVFLTTFSYQVYNYSQTVIKLSTPDSFEKSFGYSQGRLIVPFILGAILTVINVYYLFRQFRKKE
;
A
#
# COMPACT_ATOMS: atom_id res chain seq x y z
N MET A 1 7.61 -10.70 8.24
CA MET A 1 7.27 -9.73 7.17
C MET A 1 8.43 -8.82 6.75
N LEU A 2 9.46 -8.60 7.58
CA LEU A 2 10.59 -7.72 7.27
C LEU A 2 11.62 -8.32 6.30
N ASN A 3 11.38 -9.54 5.81
CA ASN A 3 12.17 -10.04 4.69
C ASN A 3 12.00 -9.06 3.51
N PRO A 4 13.08 -8.57 2.88
CA PRO A 4 13.00 -7.56 1.83
C PRO A 4 12.07 -7.93 0.67
N LEU A 5 12.08 -9.19 0.24
CA LEU A 5 11.20 -9.69 -0.83
C LEU A 5 9.72 -9.55 -0.45
N PHE A 6 9.38 -9.75 0.81
CA PHE A 6 8.01 -9.61 1.27
C PHE A 6 7.64 -8.15 1.57
N ALA A 7 8.52 -7.44 2.29
CA ALA A 7 8.32 -6.05 2.72
C ALA A 7 8.18 -5.09 1.54
N PHE A 8 8.88 -5.33 0.44
CA PHE A 8 8.85 -4.48 -0.76
C PHE A 8 8.19 -5.16 -1.96
N GLY A 9 8.33 -6.49 -2.11
CA GLY A 9 7.74 -7.20 -3.24
C GLY A 9 6.22 -7.24 -3.21
N VAL A 10 5.60 -7.38 -2.04
CA VAL A 10 4.13 -7.32 -1.93
C VAL A 10 3.62 -5.91 -2.31
N PRO A 11 4.14 -4.80 -1.74
CA PRO A 11 3.80 -3.46 -2.22
C PRO A 11 4.03 -3.23 -3.71
N ALA A 12 5.16 -3.70 -4.26
CA ALA A 12 5.46 -3.57 -5.67
C ALA A 12 4.43 -4.31 -6.54
N ALA A 13 4.09 -5.56 -6.19
CA ALA A 13 3.08 -6.33 -6.90
C ALA A 13 1.70 -5.66 -6.86
N LEU A 14 1.32 -5.09 -5.71
CA LEU A 14 0.08 -4.33 -5.56
C LEU A 14 0.07 -3.07 -6.42
N LEU A 15 1.19 -2.34 -6.51
CA LEU A 15 1.32 -1.18 -7.37
C LEU A 15 1.22 -1.55 -8.86
N VAL A 16 1.80 -2.67 -9.26
CA VAL A 16 1.65 -3.20 -10.63
C VAL A 16 0.20 -3.56 -10.91
N ALA A 17 -0.46 -4.29 -10.00
CA ALA A 17 -1.88 -4.61 -10.13
C ALA A 17 -2.73 -3.33 -10.22
N TYR A 18 -2.46 -2.35 -9.35
CA TYR A 18 -3.12 -1.05 -9.36
C TYR A 18 -2.97 -0.36 -10.72
N ALA A 19 -1.76 -0.32 -11.28
CA ALA A 19 -1.50 0.27 -12.58
C ALA A 19 -2.27 -0.44 -13.71
N VAL A 20 -2.27 -1.78 -13.72
CA VAL A 20 -3.04 -2.57 -14.70
C VAL A 20 -4.52 -2.21 -14.67
N PHE A 21 -5.15 -2.22 -13.48
CA PHE A 21 -6.56 -1.84 -13.34
C PHE A 21 -6.81 -0.37 -13.66
N PHE A 22 -5.87 0.52 -13.37
CA PHE A 22 -5.98 1.95 -13.65
C PHE A 22 -6.02 2.23 -15.16
N PHE A 23 -5.15 1.56 -15.93
CA PHE A 23 -5.09 1.72 -17.38
C PHE A 23 -6.16 0.92 -18.14
N PHE A 24 -6.74 -0.13 -17.55
CA PHE A 24 -7.86 -0.86 -18.15
C PHE A 24 -9.15 -0.01 -18.16
N LYS A 25 -9.30 0.83 -19.18
CA LYS A 25 -10.42 1.77 -19.35
C LYS A 25 -11.55 1.22 -20.23
N LYS A 26 -12.18 0.11 -19.82
CA LYS A 26 -13.48 -0.27 -20.42
C LYS A 26 -14.60 0.55 -19.78
N ALA A 27 -15.23 1.43 -20.56
CA ALA A 27 -16.20 2.43 -20.08
C ALA A 27 -17.38 1.84 -19.27
N LYS A 28 -17.84 0.62 -19.62
CA LYS A 28 -18.95 -0.07 -18.94
C LYS A 28 -18.61 -0.58 -17.52
N GLN A 29 -17.34 -0.59 -17.11
CA GLN A 29 -16.91 -1.11 -15.81
C GLN A 29 -16.26 -0.06 -14.90
N LYS A 30 -16.59 1.24 -15.12
CA LYS A 30 -16.00 2.35 -14.35
C LYS A 30 -16.21 2.20 -12.84
N GLU A 31 -17.36 1.66 -12.44
CA GLU A 31 -17.72 1.46 -11.03
C GLU A 31 -16.89 0.36 -10.39
N TYR A 32 -16.90 -0.82 -11.02
CA TYR A 32 -16.12 -1.97 -10.60
C TYR A 32 -14.63 -1.62 -10.52
N ARG A 33 -14.09 -0.92 -11.52
CA ARG A 33 -12.70 -0.48 -11.52
C ARG A 33 -12.37 0.40 -10.31
N ARG A 34 -13.22 1.38 -9.98
CA ARG A 34 -12.97 2.26 -8.82
C ARG A 34 -13.02 1.50 -7.51
N PHE A 35 -13.95 0.55 -7.39
CA PHE A 35 -14.00 -0.34 -6.24
C PHE A 35 -12.71 -1.16 -6.10
N VAL A 36 -12.25 -1.82 -7.18
CA VAL A 36 -11.01 -2.60 -7.17
C VAL A 36 -9.79 -1.74 -6.87
N LEU A 37 -9.66 -0.56 -7.48
CA LEU A 37 -8.56 0.37 -7.18
C LEU A 37 -8.54 0.80 -5.71
N THR A 38 -9.72 1.05 -5.13
CA THR A 38 -9.87 1.35 -3.69
C THR A 38 -9.44 0.16 -2.83
N LEU A 39 -9.85 -1.06 -3.19
CA LEU A 39 -9.50 -2.26 -2.45
C LEU A 39 -7.98 -2.50 -2.46
N ILE A 40 -7.34 -2.38 -3.63
CA ILE A 40 -5.89 -2.52 -3.79
C ILE A 40 -5.17 -1.45 -2.97
N SER A 41 -5.61 -0.18 -3.02
CA SER A 41 -4.95 0.89 -2.27
C SER A 41 -5.08 0.70 -0.76
N VAL A 42 -6.27 0.33 -0.26
CA VAL A 42 -6.49 0.05 1.16
C VAL A 42 -5.59 -1.09 1.62
N PHE A 43 -5.53 -2.17 0.84
CA PHE A 43 -4.67 -3.31 1.17
C PHE A 43 -3.18 -2.91 1.18
N LEU A 44 -2.73 -2.12 0.21
CA LEU A 44 -1.37 -1.57 0.16
C LEU A 44 -1.06 -0.72 1.40
N THR A 45 -1.96 0.18 1.81
CA THR A 45 -1.81 1.00 3.01
C THR A 45 -1.70 0.13 4.26
N THR A 46 -2.68 -0.75 4.48
CA THR A 46 -2.80 -1.56 5.69
C THR A 46 -1.64 -2.54 5.82
N PHE A 47 -1.25 -3.20 4.72
CA PHE A 47 -0.09 -4.07 4.70
C PHE A 47 1.19 -3.29 5.05
N SER A 48 1.45 -2.18 4.37
CA SER A 48 2.67 -1.39 4.58
C SER A 48 2.73 -0.81 6.00
N TYR A 49 1.58 -0.42 6.56
CA TYR A 49 1.46 0.01 7.95
C TYR A 49 1.83 -1.12 8.92
N GLN A 50 1.31 -2.34 8.71
CA GLN A 50 1.64 -3.50 9.55
C GLN A 50 3.14 -3.81 9.52
N VAL A 51 3.76 -3.78 8.33
CA VAL A 51 5.21 -4.00 8.19
C VAL A 51 6.02 -2.91 8.89
N TYR A 52 5.65 -1.64 8.70
CA TYR A 52 6.31 -0.51 9.36
C TYR A 52 6.17 -0.59 10.88
N ASN A 53 4.96 -0.81 11.41
CA ASN A 53 4.71 -0.92 12.83
C ASN A 53 5.47 -2.10 13.46
N TYR A 54 5.54 -3.24 12.77
CA TYR A 54 6.34 -4.37 13.22
C TYR A 54 7.84 -4.04 13.26
N SER A 55 8.35 -3.27 12.29
CA SER A 55 9.75 -2.80 12.31
C SER A 55 10.07 -1.90 13.51
N GLN A 56 9.13 -1.03 13.92
CA GLN A 56 9.27 -0.20 15.11
C GLN A 56 9.39 -1.06 16.37
N THR A 57 8.58 -2.13 16.47
CA THR A 57 8.65 -3.06 17.60
C THR A 57 10.00 -3.77 17.66
N VAL A 58 10.55 -4.18 16.52
CA VAL A 58 11.88 -4.82 16.47
C VAL A 58 12.97 -3.85 16.97
N ILE A 59 12.98 -2.60 16.51
CA ILE A 59 13.98 -1.60 16.93
C ILE A 59 13.79 -1.11 18.37
N LYS A 60 12.60 -1.25 18.96
CA LYS A 60 12.46 -1.03 20.40
C LYS A 60 13.16 -2.13 21.22
N LEU A 61 13.29 -3.33 20.66
CA LEU A 61 13.92 -4.48 21.29
C LEU A 61 15.40 -4.66 20.87
N SER A 62 15.85 -3.97 19.81
CA SER A 62 17.19 -4.08 19.23
C SER A 62 17.71 -2.73 18.71
N THR A 63 19.01 -2.49 18.62
CA THR A 63 19.51 -1.21 18.08
C THR A 63 19.23 -1.03 16.57
N PRO A 64 19.11 0.19 16.03
CA PRO A 64 18.91 0.44 14.60
C PRO A 64 19.98 -0.22 13.71
N ASP A 65 21.24 -0.23 14.15
CA ASP A 65 22.35 -0.87 13.41
C ASP A 65 22.17 -2.39 13.28
N SER A 66 21.57 -3.02 14.29
CA SER A 66 21.27 -4.45 14.26
C SER A 66 20.13 -4.80 13.29
N PHE A 67 19.20 -3.87 13.07
CA PHE A 67 18.12 -4.04 12.08
C PHE A 67 18.68 -4.06 10.67
N GLU A 68 19.52 -3.08 10.32
CA GLU A 68 20.09 -3.00 8.98
C GLU A 68 20.99 -4.20 8.68
N LYS A 69 21.80 -4.65 9.65
CA LYS A 69 22.58 -5.88 9.53
C LYS A 69 21.72 -7.15 9.35
N SER A 70 20.55 -7.20 9.99
CA SER A 70 19.68 -8.38 9.94
C SER A 70 18.85 -8.46 8.67
N PHE A 71 18.38 -7.32 8.14
CA PHE A 71 17.43 -7.28 7.04
C PHE A 71 18.00 -6.71 5.73
N GLY A 72 19.18 -6.09 5.75
CA GLY A 72 19.85 -5.58 4.55
C GLY A 72 19.26 -4.28 3.99
N TYR A 73 18.47 -3.56 4.78
CA TYR A 73 17.95 -2.24 4.43
C TYR A 73 17.68 -1.39 5.67
N SER A 74 17.78 -0.07 5.50
CA SER A 74 17.39 0.88 6.54
C SER A 74 15.88 0.88 6.74
N GLN A 75 15.45 0.79 8.00
CA GLN A 75 14.06 0.79 8.43
C GLN A 75 13.23 1.93 7.81
N GLY A 76 13.83 3.11 7.64
CA GLY A 76 13.16 4.28 7.07
C GLY A 76 12.60 4.04 5.66
N ARG A 77 13.14 3.09 4.89
CA ARG A 77 12.63 2.76 3.55
C ARG A 77 11.21 2.20 3.55
N LEU A 78 10.75 1.62 4.68
CA LEU A 78 9.40 1.07 4.81
C LEU A 78 8.30 2.13 4.79
N ILE A 79 8.64 3.40 5.04
CA ILE A 79 7.66 4.50 5.01
C ILE A 79 7.16 4.79 3.58
N VAL A 80 7.99 4.52 2.57
CA VAL A 80 7.70 4.83 1.16
C VAL A 80 6.43 4.11 0.66
N PRO A 81 6.33 2.77 0.73
CA PRO A 81 5.11 2.09 0.30
C PRO A 81 3.89 2.45 1.15
N PHE A 82 4.08 2.79 2.43
CA PHE A 82 2.99 3.25 3.30
C PHE A 82 2.40 4.59 2.86
N ILE A 83 3.25 5.60 2.64
CA ILE A 83 2.81 6.93 2.18
C ILE A 83 2.13 6.82 0.81
N LEU A 84 2.72 6.06 -0.13
CA LEU A 84 2.12 5.83 -1.44
C LEU A 84 0.73 5.19 -1.32
N GLY A 85 0.61 4.13 -0.52
CA GLY A 85 -0.67 3.49 -0.26
C GLY A 85 -1.68 4.47 0.33
N ALA A 86 -1.29 5.23 1.37
CA ALA A 86 -2.17 6.19 2.04
C ALA A 86 -2.72 7.26 1.08
N ILE A 87 -1.85 7.84 0.24
CA ILE A 87 -2.26 8.81 -0.79
C ILE A 87 -3.26 8.18 -1.77
N LEU A 88 -2.94 6.99 -2.30
CA LEU A 88 -3.84 6.29 -3.22
C LEU A 88 -5.18 5.96 -2.56
N THR A 89 -5.17 5.55 -1.29
CA THR A 89 -6.39 5.24 -0.54
C THR A 89 -7.27 6.47 -0.38
N VAL A 90 -6.72 7.61 0.07
CA VAL A 90 -7.49 8.85 0.21
C VAL A 90 -8.13 9.25 -1.13
N ILE A 91 -7.36 9.20 -2.22
CA ILE A 91 -7.84 9.56 -3.56
C ILE A 91 -8.97 8.61 -4.01
N ASN A 92 -8.78 7.30 -3.91
CA ASN A 92 -9.75 6.32 -4.41
C ASN A 92 -11.02 6.30 -3.57
N VAL A 93 -10.89 6.37 -2.24
CA VAL A 93 -12.02 6.48 -1.31
C VAL A 93 -12.83 7.74 -1.61
N TYR A 94 -12.19 8.90 -1.79
CA TYR A 94 -12.88 10.13 -2.17
C TYR A 94 -13.69 9.98 -3.47
N TYR A 95 -13.10 9.40 -4.51
CA TYR A 95 -13.80 9.18 -5.78
C TYR A 95 -14.92 8.14 -5.68
N LEU A 96 -14.75 7.12 -4.86
CA LEU A 96 -15.74 6.08 -4.62
C LEU A 96 -16.97 6.68 -3.89
N PHE A 97 -16.76 7.43 -2.80
CA PHE A 97 -17.85 8.11 -2.09
C PHE A 97 -18.59 9.12 -2.95
N ARG A 98 -17.86 9.93 -3.75
CA ARG A 98 -18.48 10.88 -4.68
C ARG A 98 -19.32 10.18 -5.75
N GLN A 99 -18.99 8.95 -6.11
CA GLN A 99 -19.77 8.17 -7.07
C GLN A 99 -21.08 7.69 -6.45
N PHE A 100 -21.06 7.18 -5.23
CA PHE A 100 -22.26 6.72 -4.55
C PHE A 100 -23.25 7.85 -4.28
N ARG A 101 -22.77 9.02 -3.83
CA ARG A 101 -23.64 10.20 -3.59
C ARG A 101 -24.35 10.75 -4.83
N LYS A 102 -23.86 10.46 -6.04
CA LYS A 102 -24.51 10.89 -7.30
C LYS A 102 -25.67 9.99 -7.74
N LYS A 103 -25.87 8.86 -7.06
CA LYS A 103 -26.92 7.89 -7.37
C LYS A 103 -28.13 8.03 -6.44
N GLU A 104 -27.97 8.74 -5.33
CA GLU A 104 -29.07 9.26 -4.49
C GLU A 104 -29.56 10.58 -5.06
#